data_AF-A0A7W0JWH6-F1
#
_entry.id   AF-A0A7W0JWH6-F1
#
_cell.length_a   1.000
_cell.length_b   1.000
_cell.length_c   1.000
_cell.angle_alpha   90.00
_cell.angle_beta   90.00
_cell.angle_gamma   90.00
#
_symmetry.space_group_name_H-M   'P 1'
#
loop_
_entity.id
_entity.type
_entity.pdbx_description
1 polymer ?
#
loop_
_entity_poly.entity_id
_entity_poly.type
_entity_poly.pdbx_seq_one_letter_code
_entity_poly.pdbx_strand_id
1 'polypeptide(L)'
;IIDVFPSTQQSQVRAQLAFVLEGVITQTLLPKSRGRGRVMACEIMVATPAIRALIRDDKIHQIYSAMQAGKKHGMQTMNDALYQLYTNREVTQEECERVSHDPKEFLRMIGVTPVEDQDIASAQPGERKLTGGLRR
;
A
#
# COMPACT_ATOMS: atom_id res chain seq x y z
N ILE A 1 1.57 -18.49 -2.81
CA ILE A 1 0.89 -19.58 -3.56
C ILE A 1 1.69 -19.98 -4.79
N ILE A 2 2.05 -19.05 -5.69
CA ILE A 2 2.74 -19.40 -6.95
C ILE A 2 4.17 -19.90 -6.68
N ASP A 3 4.89 -19.26 -5.76
CA ASP A 3 6.33 -19.53 -5.54
C ASP A 3 6.65 -20.89 -4.88
N VAL A 4 5.64 -21.64 -4.42
CA VAL A 4 5.86 -23.00 -3.89
C VAL A 4 6.03 -24.03 -5.02
N PHE A 5 5.73 -23.66 -6.26
CA PHE A 5 5.83 -24.52 -7.44
C PHE A 5 7.12 -24.25 -8.22
N PRO A 6 7.68 -25.26 -8.91
CA PRO A 6 8.81 -25.07 -9.82
C PRO A 6 8.49 -24.01 -10.89
N SER A 7 9.50 -23.24 -11.31
CA SER A 7 9.35 -22.15 -12.28
C SER A 7 8.63 -22.56 -13.57
N THR A 8 8.85 -23.78 -14.04
CA THR A 8 8.19 -24.35 -15.23
C THR A 8 6.68 -24.51 -15.10
N GLN A 9 6.16 -24.62 -13.87
CA GLN A 9 4.73 -24.81 -13.57
C GLN A 9 4.03 -23.52 -13.13
N GLN A 10 4.79 -22.47 -12.78
CA GLN A 10 4.22 -21.24 -12.20
C GLN A 10 3.23 -20.54 -13.13
N SER A 11 3.49 -20.53 -14.45
CA SER A 11 2.57 -19.94 -15.45
C SER A 11 1.21 -20.64 -15.47
N GLN A 12 1.19 -21.97 -15.39
CA GLN A 12 -0.03 -22.77 -15.33
C GLN A 12 -0.78 -22.56 -14.02
N VAL A 13 -0.08 -22.57 -12.89
CA VAL A 13 -0.68 -22.33 -11.56
C VAL A 13 -1.30 -20.95 -11.47
N ARG A 14 -0.61 -19.93 -11.99
CA ARG A 14 -1.08 -18.55 -12.08
C ARG A 14 -2.35 -18.43 -12.92
N ALA A 15 -2.41 -19.11 -14.08
CA ALA A 15 -3.60 -19.13 -14.93
C ALA A 15 -4.80 -19.77 -14.22
N GLN A 16 -4.58 -20.90 -13.53
CA GLN A 16 -5.61 -21.56 -12.73
C GLN A 16 -6.08 -20.69 -11.57
N LEU A 17 -5.15 -20.09 -10.82
CA LEU A 17 -5.46 -19.18 -9.73
C LEU A 17 -6.31 -18.00 -10.21
N ALA A 18 -5.94 -17.36 -11.33
CA ALA A 18 -6.72 -16.28 -11.90
C ALA A 18 -8.14 -16.71 -12.34
N PHE A 19 -8.35 -18.00 -12.63
CA PHE A 19 -9.65 -18.53 -13.02
C PHE A 19 -10.55 -18.84 -11.81
N VAL A 20 -9.99 -19.38 -10.72
CA VAL A 20 -10.78 -19.86 -9.56
C VAL A 20 -10.82 -18.88 -8.39
N LEU A 21 -9.91 -17.92 -8.33
CA LEU A 21 -9.85 -16.96 -7.22
C LEU A 21 -11.05 -16.02 -7.29
N GLU A 22 -11.83 -15.92 -6.22
CA GLU A 22 -12.95 -14.98 -6.12
C GLU A 22 -12.61 -13.71 -5.34
N GLY A 23 -11.73 -13.83 -4.35
CA GLY A 23 -11.24 -12.71 -3.57
C GLY A 23 -10.24 -13.16 -2.51
N VAL A 24 -9.56 -12.18 -1.92
CA VAL A 24 -8.63 -12.38 -0.81
C VAL A 24 -9.01 -11.40 0.29
N ILE A 25 -9.08 -11.91 1.52
CA ILE A 25 -9.30 -11.11 2.71
C ILE A 25 -8.09 -11.29 3.61
N THR A 26 -7.43 -10.19 3.94
CA THR A 26 -6.28 -10.18 4.86
C THR A 26 -6.66 -9.43 6.11
N GLN A 27 -6.50 -10.07 7.27
CA GLN A 27 -6.92 -9.52 8.56
C GLN A 27 -5.72 -9.30 9.47
N THR A 28 -5.69 -8.17 10.15
CA THR A 28 -4.72 -7.86 11.21
C THR A 28 -5.45 -7.38 12.44
N LEU A 29 -5.14 -7.97 13.60
CA LEU A 29 -5.72 -7.59 14.88
C LEU A 29 -4.78 -6.63 15.61
N LEU A 30 -5.24 -5.41 15.85
CA LEU A 30 -4.51 -4.36 16.55
C LEU A 30 -5.03 -4.22 17.99
N PRO A 31 -4.16 -3.89 18.96
CA PRO A 31 -4.62 -3.53 20.29
C PRO A 31 -5.48 -2.25 20.21
N LYS A 32 -6.57 -2.21 20.98
CA LYS A 32 -7.37 -0.98 21.07
C LYS A 32 -6.55 0.11 21.79
N SER A 33 -6.64 1.34 21.29
CA SER A 33 -6.03 2.53 21.90
C SER A 33 -6.54 2.79 23.33
N ARG A 34 -7.77 2.33 23.63
CA ARG A 34 -8.46 2.50 24.89
C ARG A 34 -9.14 1.22 25.33
N GLY A 35 -9.11 0.96 26.63
CA GLY A 35 -9.76 -0.19 27.24
C GLY A 35 -9.00 -1.50 26.99
N ARG A 36 -9.74 -2.62 27.00
CA ARG A 36 -9.18 -3.96 26.77
C ARG A 36 -9.69 -4.53 25.46
N GLY A 37 -8.87 -5.37 24.83
CA GLY A 37 -9.23 -6.10 23.62
C GLY A 37 -8.51 -5.61 22.37
N ARG A 38 -8.94 -6.13 21.22
CA ARG A 38 -8.38 -5.83 19.91
C ARG A 38 -9.47 -5.39 18.95
N VAL A 39 -9.07 -4.68 17.90
CA VAL A 39 -9.89 -4.35 16.74
C VAL A 39 -9.26 -4.93 15.48
N MET A 40 -10.07 -5.25 14.48
CA MET A 40 -9.62 -5.84 13.23
C MET A 40 -9.48 -4.75 12.17
N ALA A 41 -8.29 -4.63 11.59
CA ALA A 41 -8.10 -4.03 10.27
C ALA A 41 -8.23 -5.12 9.21
N CYS A 42 -8.98 -4.84 8.14
CA CYS A 42 -9.28 -5.81 7.10
C CYS A 42 -9.00 -5.22 5.72
N GLU A 43 -8.15 -5.89 4.96
CA GLU A 43 -7.94 -5.65 3.55
C GLU A 43 -8.80 -6.63 2.74
N ILE A 44 -9.45 -6.14 1.68
CA ILE A 44 -10.38 -6.89 0.86
C ILE A 44 -10.03 -6.65 -0.61
N MET A 45 -9.61 -7.70 -1.29
CA MET A 45 -9.41 -7.73 -2.74
C MET A 45 -10.48 -8.62 -3.37
N VAL A 46 -11.22 -8.09 -4.35
CA VAL A 46 -12.17 -8.87 -5.16
C VAL A 46 -11.53 -9.22 -6.51
N ALA A 47 -11.65 -10.46 -6.96
CA ALA A 47 -11.04 -10.92 -8.21
C ALA A 47 -11.86 -10.46 -9.44
N THR A 48 -11.80 -9.17 -9.75
CA THR A 48 -12.41 -8.60 -10.96
C THR A 48 -11.68 -9.08 -12.23
N PRO A 49 -12.27 -8.93 -13.43
CA PRO A 49 -11.59 -9.26 -14.68
C PRO A 49 -10.21 -8.57 -14.83
N ALA A 50 -10.08 -7.34 -14.33
CA ALA A 50 -8.80 -6.61 -14.33
C ALA A 50 -7.76 -7.26 -13.40
N ILE A 51 -8.14 -7.60 -12.15
CA ILE A 51 -7.24 -8.31 -11.22
C ILE A 51 -6.82 -9.67 -11.79
N ARG A 52 -7.75 -10.42 -12.37
CA ARG A 52 -7.47 -11.72 -12.99
C ARG A 52 -6.49 -11.59 -14.16
N ALA A 53 -6.59 -10.52 -14.95
CA ALA A 53 -5.62 -10.22 -16.01
C ALA A 53 -4.23 -9.91 -15.43
N LEU A 54 -4.15 -9.08 -14.38
CA LEU A 54 -2.88 -8.78 -13.70
C LEU A 54 -2.21 -10.02 -13.13
N ILE A 55 -2.98 -10.95 -12.56
CA ILE A 55 -2.46 -12.23 -12.06
C ILE A 55 -1.86 -13.03 -13.22
N ARG A 56 -2.59 -13.22 -14.34
CA ARG A 56 -2.12 -13.98 -15.51
C ARG A 56 -0.86 -13.41 -16.15
N ASP A 57 -0.78 -12.08 -16.24
CA ASP A 57 0.30 -11.36 -16.92
C ASP A 57 1.55 -11.15 -16.04
N ASP A 58 1.56 -11.67 -14.81
CA ASP A 58 2.64 -11.43 -13.84
C ASP A 58 2.85 -9.97 -13.45
N LYS A 59 1.76 -9.22 -13.36
CA LYS A 59 1.75 -7.80 -12.97
C LYS A 59 1.20 -7.64 -11.55
N ILE A 60 1.64 -8.51 -10.64
CA ILE A 60 1.15 -8.57 -9.25
C ILE A 60 1.36 -7.23 -8.52
N HIS A 61 2.46 -6.53 -8.79
CA HIS A 61 2.75 -5.21 -8.22
C HIS A 61 1.70 -4.14 -8.54
N GLN A 62 0.91 -4.29 -9.60
CA GLN A 62 -0.15 -3.33 -9.98
C GLN A 62 -1.48 -3.60 -9.26
N ILE A 63 -1.62 -4.73 -8.56
CA ILE A 63 -2.86 -5.11 -7.87
C ILE A 63 -3.20 -4.07 -6.79
N TYR A 64 -2.21 -3.53 -6.08
CA TYR A 64 -2.44 -2.53 -5.03
C TYR A 64 -3.14 -1.27 -5.58
N SER A 65 -2.62 -0.70 -6.66
CA SER A 65 -3.24 0.46 -7.32
C SER A 65 -4.61 0.12 -7.93
N ALA A 66 -4.78 -1.10 -8.44
CA ALA A 66 -6.09 -1.57 -8.91
C ALA A 66 -7.11 -1.69 -7.76
N MET A 67 -6.68 -2.06 -6.55
CA MET A 67 -7.52 -2.08 -5.35
C MET A 67 -7.93 -0.68 -4.91
N GLN A 68 -7.01 0.28 -4.91
CA GLN A 68 -7.31 1.69 -4.61
C GLN A 68 -8.39 2.25 -5.54
N ALA A 69 -8.32 1.94 -6.84
CA ALA A 69 -9.34 2.30 -7.83
C ALA A 69 -10.62 1.43 -7.75
N GLY A 70 -10.54 0.28 -7.08
CA GLY A 70 -11.56 -0.76 -7.02
C GLY A 70 -12.62 -0.59 -5.94
N LYS A 71 -12.68 0.54 -5.22
CA LYS A 71 -13.62 0.77 -4.10
C LYS A 71 -15.09 0.49 -4.47
N LYS A 72 -15.51 0.80 -5.70
CA LYS A 72 -16.85 0.50 -6.21
C LYS A 72 -17.22 -1.00 -6.24
N HIS A 73 -16.21 -1.87 -6.23
CA HIS A 73 -16.36 -3.32 -6.17
C HIS A 73 -16.25 -3.87 -4.74
N GLY A 74 -16.29 -3.01 -3.72
CA GLY A 74 -16.13 -3.40 -2.33
C GLY A 74 -14.68 -3.69 -1.93
N MET A 75 -13.70 -3.26 -2.73
CA MET A 75 -12.29 -3.38 -2.36
C MET A 75 -11.91 -2.34 -1.30
N GLN A 76 -10.97 -2.73 -0.44
CA GLN A 76 -10.44 -1.91 0.64
C GLN A 76 -8.98 -2.29 0.85
N THR A 77 -8.05 -1.34 0.82
CA THR A 77 -6.65 -1.61 1.16
C THR A 77 -6.47 -1.71 2.67
N MET A 78 -5.37 -2.31 3.13
CA MET A 78 -5.03 -2.28 4.55
C MET A 78 -4.91 -0.84 5.07
N ASN A 79 -4.32 0.07 4.29
CA ASN A 79 -4.19 1.49 4.67
C ASN A 79 -5.54 2.22 4.76
N ASP A 80 -6.52 1.90 3.90
CA ASP A 80 -7.90 2.39 4.05
C ASP A 80 -8.52 1.93 5.37
N ALA A 81 -8.31 0.65 5.74
CA ALA A 81 -8.83 0.09 6.99
C ALA A 81 -8.20 0.75 8.22
N LEU A 82 -6.87 0.90 8.21
CA LEU A 82 -6.10 1.53 9.30
C LEU A 82 -6.48 3.01 9.46
N TYR A 83 -6.65 3.72 8.34
CA TYR A 83 -7.11 5.11 8.35
C TYR A 83 -8.45 5.24 9.06
N GLN A 84 -9.45 4.41 8.72
CA GLN A 84 -10.75 4.44 9.38
C GLN A 84 -10.65 4.16 10.89
N LEU A 85 -9.89 3.15 11.30
CA LEU A 85 -9.70 2.81 12.71
C LEU A 85 -9.00 3.95 13.48
N TYR A 86 -8.02 4.59 12.86
CA TYR A 86 -7.31 5.72 13.44
C TYR A 86 -8.22 6.95 13.59
N THR A 87 -8.97 7.31 12.55
CA THR A 87 -9.93 8.43 12.59
C THR A 87 -11.02 8.21 13.64
N ASN A 88 -11.45 6.95 13.83
CA ASN A 88 -12.37 6.54 14.89
C ASN A 88 -11.73 6.44 16.28
N ARG A 89 -10.42 6.72 16.39
CA ARG A 89 -9.61 6.66 17.62
C ARG A 89 -9.59 5.26 18.24
N GLU A 90 -9.77 4.20 17.45
CA GLU A 90 -9.74 2.82 17.94
C GLU A 90 -8.32 2.26 18.09
N VAL A 91 -7.36 2.80 17.35
CA VAL A 91 -5.95 2.40 17.34
C VAL A 91 -5.03 3.63 17.41
N THR A 92 -3.79 3.45 17.87
CA THR A 92 -2.79 4.53 17.88
C THR A 92 -2.13 4.66 16.51
N GLN A 93 -1.56 5.83 16.21
CA GLN A 93 -0.80 6.04 14.98
C GLN A 93 0.37 5.06 14.85
N GLU A 94 1.12 4.88 15.95
CA GLU A 94 2.25 3.94 16.03
C GLU A 94 1.86 2.51 15.64
N GLU A 95 0.70 2.04 16.11
CA GLU A 95 0.20 0.71 15.76
C GLU A 95 -0.19 0.60 14.29
N CYS A 96 -0.75 1.66 13.70
CA CYS A 96 -1.02 1.69 12.25
C CYS A 96 0.26 1.65 11.43
N GLU A 97 1.26 2.46 11.77
CA GLU A 97 2.55 2.48 11.08
C GLU A 97 3.28 1.14 11.18
N ARG A 98 3.20 0.47 12.33
CA ARG A 98 3.83 -0.84 12.57
C ARG A 98 3.31 -1.95 11.66
N VAL A 99 2.02 -1.91 11.29
CA VAL A 99 1.39 -2.97 10.49
C VAL A 99 1.09 -2.57 9.04
N SER A 100 1.25 -1.30 8.71
CA SER A 100 1.06 -0.81 7.34
C SER A 100 2.14 -1.38 6.40
N HIS A 101 1.73 -1.78 5.20
CA HIS A 101 2.68 -2.16 4.13
C HIS A 101 3.42 -0.95 3.54
N ASP A 102 2.80 0.23 3.59
CA ASP A 102 3.41 1.52 3.21
C ASP A 102 3.05 2.58 4.27
N PRO A 103 3.87 2.70 5.33
CA PRO A 103 3.62 3.68 6.39
C PRO A 103 3.61 5.12 5.88
N LYS A 104 4.34 5.44 4.79
CA LYS A 104 4.38 6.80 4.23
C LYS A 104 3.05 7.16 3.58
N GLU A 105 2.43 6.22 2.86
CA GLU A 105 1.07 6.40 2.37
C GLU A 105 0.09 6.64 3.52
N PHE A 106 0.13 5.82 4.57
CA PHE A 106 -0.74 5.99 5.74
C PHE A 106 -0.55 7.38 6.40
N LEU A 107 0.70 7.83 6.61
CA LEU A 107 1.00 9.15 7.16
C LEU A 107 0.41 10.27 6.29
N ARG A 108 0.55 10.17 4.96
CA ARG A 108 -0.07 11.12 4.03
C ARG A 108 -1.59 11.13 4.13
N MET A 109 -2.23 9.97 4.30
CA MET A 109 -3.69 9.87 4.46
C MET A 109 -4.19 10.59 5.72
N ILE A 110 -3.42 10.57 6.81
CA ILE A 110 -3.76 11.27 8.06
C ILE A 110 -3.25 12.71 8.12
N GLY A 111 -2.63 13.21 7.03
CA GLY A 111 -2.12 14.59 6.94
C GLY A 111 -0.79 14.83 7.66
N VAL A 112 -0.03 13.78 7.98
CA VAL A 112 1.31 13.88 8.57
C VAL A 112 2.35 13.79 7.44
N THR A 113 3.28 14.75 7.40
CA THR A 113 4.40 14.73 6.46
C THR A 113 5.46 13.71 6.89
N PRO A 114 5.81 12.71 6.05
CA PRO A 114 6.90 11.79 6.34
C PRO A 114 8.24 12.53 6.50
N VAL A 115 9.06 12.08 7.45
CA VAL A 115 10.30 12.78 7.85
C VAL A 115 11.31 12.95 6.70
N GLU A 116 11.33 12.05 5.72
CA GLU A 116 12.23 12.15 4.56
C GLU A 116 11.89 13.30 3.58
N ASP A 117 10.66 13.79 3.57
CA ASP A 117 10.26 14.89 2.66
C ASP A 117 10.77 16.27 3.15
N GLN A 118 11.34 16.34 4.36
CA GLN A 118 11.89 17.58 4.95
C GLN A 118 13.26 17.98 4.37
N ASP A 119 14.03 17.01 3.84
CA ASP A 119 15.36 17.27 3.27
C ASP A 119 15.29 17.86 1.86
N ILE A 120 14.18 17.67 1.13
CA ILE A 120 13.98 18.25 -0.20
C ILE A 120 13.40 19.67 -0.10
N ALA A 121 12.54 19.92 0.88
CA ALA A 121 11.90 21.23 1.07
C ALA A 121 12.87 22.33 1.56
N SER A 122 14.06 21.96 2.06
CA SER A 122 15.10 22.90 2.52
C SER A 122 16.12 23.27 1.43
N ALA A 123 16.13 22.60 0.27
CA ALA A 123 17.02 22.93 -0.84
C ALA A 123 16.41 24.01 -1.75
N GLN A 124 16.67 25.28 -1.44
CA GLN A 124 16.33 26.40 -2.32
C GLN A 124 17.06 26.29 -3.69
N PRO A 125 16.36 26.40 -4.83
CA PRO A 125 17.02 26.43 -6.14
C PRO A 125 17.48 27.87 -6.45
N GLY A 126 18.72 28.21 -6.11
CA GLY A 126 19.28 29.49 -6.53
C GLY A 126 20.61 29.85 -5.92
N GLU A 127 21.71 29.36 -6.50
CA GLU A 127 22.98 30.10 -6.60
C GLU A 127 23.97 29.34 -7.51
N ARG A 128 23.78 29.41 -8.84
CA ARG A 128 24.89 29.15 -9.77
C ARG A 128 25.77 30.40 -9.81
N LYS A 129 26.83 30.41 -8.99
CA LYS A 129 27.94 31.37 -9.13
C LYS A 129 28.56 31.18 -10.51
N LEU A 130 28.35 32.14 -11.41
CA LEU A 130 29.10 32.30 -12.64
C LEU A 130 30.53 32.76 -12.29
N THR A 131 31.42 31.80 -12.01
CA THR A 131 32.87 32.05 -12.02
C THR A 131 33.43 31.57 -13.35
N GLY A 132 33.51 32.48 -14.31
CA GLY A 132 34.19 32.27 -15.59
C GLY A 132 34.88 33.57 -15.97
N GLY A 133 36.14 33.71 -15.57
CA GLY A 133 36.95 34.88 -15.83
C GLY A 133 37.11 35.15 -17.32
N LEU A 134 36.86 36.38 -17.71
CA LEU A 134 37.34 36.95 -18.97
C LEU A 134 38.06 38.25 -18.63
N ARG A 135 39.38 38.18 -18.47
CA ARG A 135 40.27 39.34 -18.55
C ARG A 135 41.34 39.02 -19.58
N ARG A 136 41.19 39.74 -20.71
CA ARG A 136 42.16 40.22 -21.70
C ARG A 136 43.34 39.33 -22.05
#